data_AF-A0A0T5Z797-F1
#
_entry.id   AF-A0A0T5Z797-F1
#
_cell.length_a   1.000
_cell.length_b   1.000
_cell.length_c   1.000
_cell.angle_alpha   90.00
_cell.angle_beta   90.00
_cell.angle_gamma   90.00
#
_symmetry.space_group_name_H-M   'P 1'
#
loop_
_entity.id
_entity.type
_entity.pdbx_description
1 polymer ?
#
loop_
_entity_poly.entity_id
_entity_poly.type
_entity_poly.pdbx_seq_one_letter_code
_entity_poly.pdbx_strand_id
1 'polypeptide(L)'
;MIRSVEYEQPVVSLAEKDLALTSYLDMLLAEVDELLQAPSPVEVEALDGVPSPSEGLRFSPNWSKTPFQTLLFEVEDVSLAVPLVCLSEVAAWDGQCAAVPKQPKWMLGVLMRRDELVGIIDTAQLIMPERSVGECSKGYLLLVDEGRIGLVVDRVCETTTLVRGDVCWAREASRRVWMAGVIIEQLVVLLEVDGLVGMING
;
A
#
# COMPACT_ATOMS: atom_id res chain seq x y z
N MET A 1 25.37 43.85 -56.40
CA MET A 1 26.48 42.97 -56.01
C MET A 1 26.19 42.41 -54.61
N ILE A 2 25.38 41.36 -54.50
CA ILE A 2 25.24 40.58 -53.25
C ILE A 2 25.33 39.11 -53.63
N ARG A 3 26.27 38.43 -52.97
CA ARG A 3 26.77 37.09 -53.22
C ARG A 3 25.89 36.11 -52.43
N SER A 4 25.18 35.22 -53.10
CA SER A 4 24.46 34.13 -52.46
C SER A 4 25.47 33.15 -51.85
N VAL A 5 25.33 32.85 -50.57
CA VAL A 5 26.05 31.77 -49.90
C VAL A 5 25.11 30.57 -49.94
N GLU A 6 25.46 29.55 -50.72
CA GLU A 6 24.80 28.25 -50.69
C GLU A 6 25.19 27.51 -49.41
N TYR A 7 24.20 27.10 -48.64
CA TYR A 7 24.36 26.23 -47.47
C TYR A 7 24.10 24.78 -47.94
N GLU A 8 25.16 24.00 -48.14
CA GLU A 8 25.05 22.55 -48.27
C GLU A 8 24.75 21.93 -46.90
N GLN A 9 23.56 21.37 -46.74
CA GLN A 9 23.27 20.49 -45.61
C GLN A 9 23.76 19.07 -45.94
N PRO A 10 24.44 18.37 -45.02
CA PRO A 10 24.83 16.99 -45.26
C PRO A 10 23.58 16.10 -45.27
N VAL A 11 23.28 15.50 -46.41
CA VAL A 11 22.20 14.52 -46.58
C VAL A 11 22.68 13.20 -45.97
N VAL A 12 22.32 12.94 -44.71
CA VAL A 12 22.53 11.62 -44.09
C VAL A 12 21.56 10.62 -44.72
N SER A 13 22.11 9.57 -45.32
CA SER A 13 21.37 8.61 -46.14
C SER A 13 20.50 7.70 -45.27
N LEU A 14 19.28 7.42 -45.71
CA LEU A 14 18.34 6.51 -45.02
C LEU A 14 18.92 5.10 -44.83
N ALA A 15 19.83 4.66 -45.71
CA ALA A 15 20.49 3.36 -45.61
C ALA A 15 21.43 3.25 -44.39
N GLU A 16 22.01 4.36 -43.93
CA GLU A 16 22.91 4.38 -42.76
C GLU A 16 22.12 4.23 -41.45
N LYS A 17 20.87 4.71 -41.43
CA LYS A 17 19.97 4.58 -40.28
C LYS A 17 19.48 3.15 -40.10
N ASP A 18 19.17 2.46 -41.19
CA ASP A 18 18.74 1.06 -41.16
C ASP A 18 19.86 0.14 -40.66
N LEU A 19 21.11 0.42 -41.04
CA LEU A 19 22.27 -0.35 -40.58
C LEU A 19 22.50 -0.19 -39.07
N ALA A 20 22.39 1.03 -38.55
CA ALA A 20 22.55 1.30 -37.12
C ALA A 20 21.43 0.65 -36.28
N LEU A 21 20.20 0.67 -36.78
CA LEU A 21 19.06 0.02 -36.12
C LEU A 21 19.21 -1.50 -36.09
N THR A 22 19.68 -2.09 -37.19
CA THR A 22 19.89 -3.53 -37.30
C THR A 22 20.97 -4.01 -36.32
N SER A 23 22.10 -3.28 -36.23
CA SER A 23 23.15 -3.59 -35.27
C SER A 23 22.69 -3.50 -33.81
N TYR A 24 21.81 -2.55 -33.50
CA TYR A 24 21.25 -2.41 -32.15
C TYR A 24 20.28 -3.54 -31.83
N LEU A 25 19.49 -3.98 -32.82
CA LEU A 25 18.55 -5.09 -32.66
C LEU A 25 19.29 -6.43 -32.46
N ASP A 26 20.33 -6.70 -33.24
CA ASP A 26 21.15 -7.91 -33.11
C ASP A 26 21.84 -8.00 -31.75
N MET A 27 22.34 -6.88 -31.23
CA MET A 27 22.96 -6.83 -29.90
C MET A 27 21.94 -7.09 -28.78
N LEU A 28 20.71 -6.59 -28.91
CA LEU A 28 19.62 -6.86 -27.96
C LEU A 28 19.13 -8.31 -28.02
N LEU A 29 19.10 -8.92 -29.21
CA LEU A 29 18.67 -10.30 -29.40
C LEU A 29 19.70 -11.30 -28.88
N ALA A 30 20.99 -11.00 -28.98
CA ALA A 30 22.07 -11.82 -28.42
C ALA A 30 21.97 -11.96 -26.88
N GLU A 31 21.57 -10.89 -26.18
CA GLU A 31 21.41 -10.89 -24.71
C GLU A 31 20.22 -11.76 -24.23
N VAL A 32 19.20 -11.95 -25.08
CA VAL A 32 18.00 -12.73 -24.74
C VAL A 32 18.24 -14.24 -24.85
N ASP A 33 19.11 -14.67 -25.77
CA ASP A 33 19.40 -16.10 -25.99
C ASP A 33 20.14 -16.73 -24.79
N GLU A 34 20.98 -15.95 -24.11
CA GLU A 34 21.68 -16.38 -22.89
C GLU A 34 20.73 -16.58 -21.69
N LEU A 35 19.59 -15.88 -21.65
CA LEU A 35 18.57 -16.01 -20.60
C LEU A 35 17.56 -17.13 -20.85
N LEU A 36 17.51 -17.69 -22.06
CA LEU A 36 16.60 -18.79 -22.44
C LEU A 36 17.25 -20.17 -22.39
N GLN A 37 18.49 -20.26 -21.89
CA GLN A 37 19.12 -21.53 -21.57
C GLN A 37 18.31 -22.23 -20.47
N ALA A 38 17.38 -23.08 -20.90
CA ALA A 38 16.61 -23.93 -20.01
C ALA A 38 17.60 -24.70 -19.13
N PRO A 39 17.50 -24.62 -17.79
CA PRO A 39 18.32 -25.47 -16.95
C PRO A 39 18.06 -26.93 -17.36
N SER A 40 19.14 -27.68 -17.58
CA SER A 40 19.09 -29.13 -17.80
C SER A 40 18.16 -29.78 -16.77
N PRO A 41 17.37 -30.81 -17.12
CA PRO A 41 16.52 -31.48 -16.14
C PRO A 41 17.42 -32.02 -15.02
N VAL A 42 17.36 -31.39 -13.86
CA VAL A 42 17.95 -31.95 -12.65
C VAL A 42 17.10 -33.16 -12.33
N GLU A 43 17.71 -34.34 -12.40
CA GLU A 43 17.10 -35.59 -11.96
C GLU A 43 16.77 -35.43 -10.47
N VAL A 44 15.51 -35.09 -10.19
CA VAL A 44 14.97 -34.99 -8.85
C VAL A 44 14.82 -36.39 -8.29
N GLU A 45 15.90 -36.89 -7.67
CA GLU A 45 15.74 -37.90 -6.63
C GLU A 45 14.74 -37.34 -5.62
N ALA A 46 13.65 -38.08 -5.42
CA ALA A 46 12.59 -37.74 -4.50
C ALA A 46 13.15 -37.69 -3.07
N LEU A 47 13.62 -36.51 -2.67
CA LEU A 47 13.85 -36.16 -1.29
C LEU A 47 12.46 -36.00 -0.66
N ASP A 48 12.07 -37.01 0.12
CA ASP A 48 10.95 -36.95 1.04
C ASP A 48 10.95 -35.61 1.78
N GLY A 49 9.86 -34.86 1.61
CA GLY A 49 9.68 -33.57 2.25
C GLY A 49 9.91 -32.40 1.29
N VAL A 50 8.98 -32.21 0.34
CA VAL A 50 8.52 -30.85 0.11
C VAL A 50 8.15 -30.32 1.50
N PRO A 51 8.79 -29.27 2.03
CA PRO A 51 8.21 -28.62 3.19
C PRO A 51 6.81 -28.20 2.72
N SER A 52 5.79 -28.88 3.24
CA SER A 52 4.47 -28.27 3.39
C SER A 52 4.74 -26.83 3.82
N PRO A 53 4.05 -25.81 3.28
CA PRO A 53 4.13 -24.46 3.82
C PRO A 53 3.67 -24.54 5.28
N SER A 54 4.60 -24.93 6.16
CA SER A 54 4.45 -25.03 7.57
C SER A 54 4.22 -23.60 7.98
N GLU A 55 2.94 -23.28 8.18
CA GLU A 55 2.38 -22.97 9.50
C GLU A 55 3.36 -22.27 10.45
N GLY A 56 4.22 -21.38 9.94
CA GLY A 56 4.62 -20.23 10.71
C GLY A 56 3.30 -19.55 11.06
N LEU A 57 3.03 -19.41 12.36
CA LEU A 57 1.84 -18.77 12.89
C LEU A 57 1.66 -17.44 12.17
N ARG A 58 0.82 -17.44 11.12
CA ARG A 58 0.41 -16.20 10.48
C ARG A 58 -0.45 -15.51 11.53
N PHE A 59 0.04 -14.41 12.06
CA PHE A 59 -0.71 -13.64 13.04
C PHE A 59 -2.02 -13.25 12.40
N SER A 60 -3.10 -13.65 13.05
CA SER A 60 -4.45 -13.32 12.65
C SER A 60 -5.20 -12.97 13.92
N PRO A 61 -5.86 -11.81 13.99
CA PRO A 61 -6.60 -11.43 15.18
C PRO A 61 -7.72 -12.40 15.51
N ASN A 62 -8.20 -12.34 16.76
CA ASN A 62 -9.28 -13.22 17.19
C ASN A 62 -10.57 -13.01 16.39
N TRP A 63 -10.86 -11.77 15.98
CA TRP A 63 -12.05 -11.45 15.20
C TRP A 63 -12.06 -12.08 13.80
N SER A 64 -10.92 -12.54 13.26
CA SER A 64 -10.84 -13.16 11.94
C SER A 64 -11.03 -14.68 11.94
N LYS A 65 -11.32 -15.26 13.11
CA LYS A 65 -11.59 -16.71 13.26
C LYS A 65 -12.95 -17.12 12.71
N THR A 66 -13.89 -16.19 12.60
CA THR A 66 -15.21 -16.36 11.98
C THR A 66 -15.35 -15.41 10.80
N PRO A 67 -16.34 -15.59 9.90
CA PRO A 67 -16.65 -14.58 8.89
C PRO A 67 -16.83 -13.20 9.53
N PHE A 68 -16.25 -12.18 8.92
CA PHE A 68 -16.23 -10.82 9.46
C PHE A 68 -16.48 -9.80 8.34
N GLN A 69 -16.94 -8.62 8.72
CA GLN A 69 -17.16 -7.52 7.77
C GLN A 69 -16.04 -6.50 7.88
N THR A 70 -15.67 -5.91 6.75
CA THR A 70 -14.71 -4.82 6.66
C THR A 70 -15.33 -3.64 5.94
N LEU A 71 -14.89 -2.43 6.29
CA LEU A 71 -15.19 -1.20 5.58
C LEU A 71 -13.98 -0.81 4.73
N LEU A 72 -14.20 -0.62 3.43
CA LEU A 72 -13.20 -0.06 2.51
C LEU A 72 -13.25 1.46 2.57
N PHE A 73 -12.08 2.08 2.50
CA PHE A 73 -11.92 3.53 2.48
C PHE A 73 -10.64 3.91 1.73
N GLU A 74 -10.52 5.18 1.37
CA GLU A 74 -9.39 5.71 0.59
C GLU A 74 -8.67 6.82 1.34
N VAL A 75 -7.36 6.86 1.12
CA VAL A 75 -6.45 7.89 1.62
C VAL A 75 -5.38 8.15 0.56
N GLU A 76 -5.31 9.37 0.04
CA GLU A 76 -4.40 9.80 -1.03
C GLU A 76 -4.37 8.80 -2.21
N ASP A 77 -5.56 8.46 -2.73
CA ASP A 77 -5.77 7.47 -3.82
C ASP A 77 -5.33 6.03 -3.49
N VAL A 78 -5.07 5.72 -2.22
CA VAL A 78 -4.81 4.34 -1.79
C VAL A 78 -5.98 3.79 -0.99
N SER A 79 -6.50 2.65 -1.44
CA SER A 79 -7.57 1.93 -0.77
C SER A 79 -7.05 1.05 0.36
N LEU A 80 -7.70 1.14 1.51
CA LEU A 80 -7.48 0.31 2.69
C LEU A 80 -8.80 -0.24 3.21
N ALA A 81 -8.71 -1.18 4.14
CA ALA A 81 -9.86 -1.75 4.82
C ALA A 81 -9.66 -1.77 6.34
N VAL A 82 -10.73 -1.54 7.09
CA VAL A 82 -10.77 -1.70 8.55
C VAL A 82 -11.87 -2.71 8.92
N PRO A 83 -11.63 -3.65 9.85
CA PRO A 83 -12.69 -4.53 10.36
C PRO A 83 -13.79 -3.72 11.04
N LEU A 84 -15.05 -3.96 10.67
CA LEU A 84 -16.20 -3.25 11.27
C LEU A 84 -16.35 -3.51 12.77
N VAL A 85 -15.91 -4.68 13.24
CA VAL A 85 -15.83 -5.04 14.66
C VAL A 85 -14.94 -4.07 15.46
N CYS A 86 -13.94 -3.46 14.82
CA CYS A 86 -13.06 -2.47 15.45
C CYS A 86 -13.55 -1.02 15.23
N LEU A 87 -14.54 -0.81 14.37
CA LEU A 87 -15.07 0.50 14.00
C LEU A 87 -16.24 0.86 14.92
N SER A 88 -16.07 1.95 15.67
CA SER A 88 -17.08 2.47 16.59
C SER A 88 -18.05 3.41 15.90
N GLU A 89 -17.55 4.33 15.07
CA GLU A 89 -18.37 5.32 14.39
C GLU A 89 -17.66 5.90 13.15
N VAL A 90 -18.44 6.35 12.16
CA VAL A 90 -17.96 7.14 11.01
C VAL A 90 -18.57 8.53 11.10
N ALA A 91 -17.74 9.56 11.13
CA ALA A 91 -18.17 10.95 11.21
C ALA A 91 -17.58 11.78 10.05
N ALA A 92 -18.19 12.92 9.74
CA ALA A 92 -17.56 13.92 8.87
C ALA A 92 -16.39 14.57 9.61
N TRP A 93 -15.30 14.85 8.89
CA TRP A 93 -14.14 15.56 9.42
C TRP A 93 -14.23 17.05 9.09
N ASP A 94 -14.13 17.91 10.11
CA ASP A 94 -14.25 19.38 9.98
C ASP A 94 -12.90 20.10 9.91
N GLY A 95 -11.79 19.35 9.98
CA GLY A 95 -10.44 19.90 9.96
C GLY A 95 -9.95 20.43 11.31
N GLN A 96 -10.70 20.26 12.40
CA GLN A 96 -10.39 20.89 13.69
C GLN A 96 -9.98 19.88 14.76
N CYS A 97 -8.75 20.03 15.27
CA CYS A 97 -8.29 19.38 16.50
C CYS A 97 -7.30 20.27 17.25
N ALA A 98 -7.18 20.05 18.56
CA ALA A 98 -6.16 20.70 19.37
C ALA A 98 -4.80 20.04 19.11
N ALA A 99 -3.86 20.79 18.52
CA ALA A 99 -2.51 20.30 18.27
C ALA A 99 -1.80 19.96 19.59
N VAL A 100 -1.09 18.83 19.60
CA VAL A 100 -0.32 18.38 20.75
C VAL A 100 1.17 18.56 20.46
N PRO A 101 1.93 19.33 21.28
CA PRO A 101 3.34 19.57 21.04
C PRO A 101 4.18 18.28 21.07
N LYS A 102 5.23 18.25 20.23
CA LYS A 102 6.23 17.16 20.18
C LYS A 102 5.68 15.78 19.78
N GLN A 103 4.50 15.73 19.17
CA GLN A 103 3.97 14.48 18.61
C GLN A 103 4.59 14.16 17.24
N PRO A 104 4.55 12.89 16.82
CA PRO A 104 4.89 12.50 15.46
C PRO A 104 4.00 13.18 14.42
N LYS A 105 4.50 13.33 13.18
CA LYS A 105 3.78 14.02 12.09
C LYS A 105 2.43 13.38 11.73
N TRP A 106 2.26 12.09 11.99
CA TRP A 106 1.02 11.38 11.75
C TRP A 106 -0.05 11.67 12.81
N MET A 107 0.28 12.27 13.95
CA MET A 107 -0.70 12.70 14.94
C MET A 107 -1.05 14.16 14.73
N LEU A 108 -2.29 14.43 14.31
CA LEU A 108 -2.79 15.78 14.08
C LEU A 108 -3.07 16.51 15.39
N GLY A 109 -3.55 15.78 16.39
CA GLY A 109 -3.89 16.36 17.69
C GLY A 109 -4.92 15.53 18.45
N VAL A 110 -5.70 16.20 19.28
CA VAL A 110 -6.77 15.60 20.08
C VAL A 110 -8.06 16.42 19.98
N LEU A 111 -9.21 15.75 20.10
CA LEU A 111 -10.51 16.40 20.19
C LEU A 111 -11.30 15.83 21.37
N MET A 112 -12.20 16.64 21.93
CA MET A 112 -13.11 16.18 22.98
C MET A 112 -14.43 15.76 22.33
N ARG A 113 -14.88 14.53 22.60
CA ARG A 113 -16.12 13.99 22.05
C ARG A 113 -16.83 13.14 23.10
N ARG A 114 -18.09 13.45 23.40
CA ARG A 114 -18.88 12.76 24.44
C ARG A 114 -18.12 12.65 25.78
N ASP A 115 -17.46 13.73 26.17
CA ASP A 115 -16.61 13.82 27.38
C ASP A 115 -15.37 12.89 27.40
N GLU A 116 -15.02 12.30 26.25
CA GLU A 116 -13.80 11.51 26.08
C GLU A 116 -12.81 12.20 25.14
N LEU A 117 -11.52 12.04 25.46
CA LEU A 117 -10.43 12.57 24.65
C LEU A 117 -10.11 11.60 23.52
N VAL A 118 -10.27 12.06 22.28
CA VAL A 118 -10.03 11.28 21.07
C VAL A 118 -8.72 11.73 20.43
N GLY A 119 -7.80 10.80 20.22
CA GLY A 119 -6.56 11.04 19.47
C GLY A 119 -6.83 11.05 17.97
N ILE A 120 -6.37 12.07 17.26
CA ILE A 120 -6.64 12.28 15.84
C ILE A 120 -5.38 12.04 15.03
N ILE A 121 -5.51 11.14 14.06
CA ILE A 121 -4.42 10.62 13.27
C ILE A 121 -4.65 10.94 11.81
N ASP A 122 -3.62 11.47 11.16
CA ASP A 122 -3.52 11.53 9.72
C ASP A 122 -3.17 10.14 9.18
N THR A 123 -4.17 9.45 8.64
CA THR A 123 -4.00 8.08 8.15
C THR A 123 -2.97 8.02 7.04
N ALA A 124 -2.88 9.04 6.17
CA ALA A 124 -1.96 9.08 5.03
C ALA A 124 -0.51 9.09 5.51
N GLN A 125 -0.21 10.02 6.42
CA GLN A 125 1.10 10.14 7.08
C GLN A 125 1.48 8.88 7.86
N LEU A 126 0.50 8.18 8.45
CA LEU A 126 0.74 6.97 9.21
C LEU A 126 1.19 5.81 8.30
N ILE A 127 0.47 5.60 7.20
CA ILE A 127 0.67 4.43 6.34
C ILE A 127 1.75 4.65 5.27
N MET A 128 1.91 5.89 4.81
CA MET A 128 2.78 6.31 3.71
C MET A 128 3.40 7.70 4.00
N PRO A 129 4.26 7.80 5.02
CA PRO A 129 4.89 9.08 5.41
C PRO A 129 5.70 9.72 4.28
N GLU A 130 6.16 8.94 3.30
CA GLU A 130 6.90 9.42 2.13
C GLU A 130 6.01 10.04 1.03
N ARG A 131 4.71 9.74 1.02
CA ARG A 131 3.79 10.17 -0.05
C ARG A 131 2.95 11.39 0.28
N SER A 132 2.91 11.81 1.54
CA SER A 132 2.09 12.94 1.96
C SER A 132 2.55 14.24 1.26
N VAL A 133 1.93 14.54 0.12
CA VAL A 133 2.20 15.68 -0.74
C VAL A 133 0.93 16.51 -0.83
N GLY A 134 0.87 17.57 -0.04
CA GLY A 134 -0.15 18.62 -0.16
C GLY A 134 -1.47 18.36 0.56
N GLU A 135 -2.40 19.31 0.40
CA GLU A 135 -3.74 19.29 1.00
C GLU A 135 -4.66 18.35 0.20
N CYS A 136 -4.71 17.07 0.56
CA CYS A 136 -5.80 16.19 0.14
C CYS A 136 -7.09 16.53 0.92
N SER A 137 -8.23 16.39 0.25
CA SER A 137 -9.57 16.60 0.80
C SER A 137 -9.89 15.50 1.82
N LYS A 138 -9.47 15.70 3.05
CA LYS A 138 -9.83 14.85 4.20
C LYS A 138 -11.30 15.06 4.55
N GLY A 139 -12.15 14.08 4.26
CA GLY A 139 -13.60 14.20 4.37
C GLY A 139 -14.23 13.52 5.59
N TYR A 140 -13.57 12.47 6.12
CA TYR A 140 -14.18 11.59 7.11
C TYR A 140 -13.24 11.26 8.26
N LEU A 141 -13.83 10.93 9.40
CA LEU A 141 -13.17 10.45 10.61
C LEU A 141 -13.72 9.07 10.96
N LEU A 142 -12.87 8.04 10.90
CA LEU A 142 -13.19 6.68 11.34
C LEU A 142 -12.76 6.52 12.80
N LEU A 143 -13.74 6.40 13.69
CA LEU A 143 -13.50 6.21 15.11
C LEU A 143 -13.34 4.72 15.40
N VAL A 144 -12.21 4.34 15.98
CA VAL A 144 -11.83 2.97 16.34
C VAL A 144 -11.45 2.89 17.82
N ASP A 145 -11.24 1.68 18.33
CA ASP A 145 -10.86 1.44 19.74
C ASP A 145 -11.84 2.10 20.71
N GLU A 146 -13.13 1.73 20.59
CA GLU A 146 -14.24 2.30 21.38
C GLU A 146 -14.40 3.83 21.22
N GLY A 147 -13.83 4.41 20.16
CA GLY A 147 -13.88 5.84 19.87
C GLY A 147 -12.73 6.66 20.44
N ARG A 148 -11.74 6.02 21.06
CA ARG A 148 -10.54 6.70 21.60
C ARG A 148 -9.60 7.21 20.51
N ILE A 149 -9.67 6.65 19.31
CA ILE A 149 -8.81 7.02 18.18
C ILE A 149 -9.67 7.34 16.97
N GLY A 150 -9.38 8.46 16.32
CA GLY A 150 -9.98 8.87 15.06
C GLY A 150 -8.95 8.86 13.93
N LEU A 151 -9.21 8.05 12.90
CA LEU A 151 -8.44 8.00 11.67
C LEU A 151 -9.06 8.94 10.64
N VAL A 152 -8.32 9.98 10.25
CA VAL A 152 -8.77 10.91 9.21
C VAL A 152 -8.52 10.31 7.84
N VAL A 153 -9.56 10.23 7.01
CA VAL A 153 -9.54 9.59 5.69
C VAL A 153 -10.25 10.47 4.65
N ASP A 154 -10.01 10.19 3.37
CA ASP A 154 -10.53 11.03 2.29
C ASP A 154 -11.95 10.60 1.90
N ARG A 155 -12.17 9.29 1.73
CA ARG A 155 -13.44 8.72 1.30
C ARG A 155 -13.75 7.42 2.03
N VAL A 156 -15.01 7.24 2.37
CA VAL A 156 -15.56 5.95 2.79
C VAL A 156 -16.24 5.30 1.58
N CYS A 157 -15.92 4.04 1.32
CA CYS A 157 -16.39 3.30 0.16
C CYS A 157 -17.49 2.31 0.60
N GLU A 158 -17.34 1.03 0.27
CA GLU A 158 -18.31 -0.02 0.56
C GLU A 158 -17.83 -0.97 1.67
N THR A 159 -18.73 -1.81 2.15
CA THR A 159 -18.39 -2.88 3.09
C THR A 159 -18.36 -4.22 2.37
N THR A 160 -17.41 -5.09 2.72
CA THR A 160 -17.36 -6.46 2.21
C THR A 160 -17.32 -7.47 3.35
N THR A 161 -17.84 -8.67 3.09
CA THR A 161 -17.79 -9.79 4.05
C THR A 161 -16.69 -10.74 3.63
N LEU A 162 -15.79 -11.03 4.55
CA LEU A 162 -14.61 -11.85 4.33
C LEU A 162 -14.60 -13.05 5.27
N VAL A 163 -13.96 -14.12 4.82
CA VAL A 163 -13.50 -15.21 5.66
C VAL A 163 -11.98 -15.17 5.80
N ARG A 164 -11.43 -15.94 6.74
CA ARG A 164 -9.99 -16.02 6.99
C ARG A 164 -9.16 -16.30 5.73
N GLY A 165 -9.68 -17.11 4.81
CA GLY A 165 -9.00 -17.48 3.56
C GLY A 165 -8.88 -16.35 2.54
N ASP A 166 -9.69 -15.29 2.66
CA ASP A 166 -9.73 -14.18 1.71
C ASP A 166 -8.61 -13.15 1.97
N VAL A 167 -7.81 -13.37 3.02
CA VAL A 167 -6.76 -12.46 3.45
C VAL A 167 -5.41 -13.17 3.43
N CYS A 168 -4.46 -12.59 2.70
CA CYS A 168 -3.06 -12.92 2.85
C CYS A 168 -2.53 -12.25 4.13
N TRP A 169 -2.63 -12.95 5.25
CA TRP A 169 -2.22 -12.47 6.57
C TRP A 169 -0.72 -12.17 6.64
N ALA A 170 -0.36 -11.08 7.32
CA ALA A 170 1.00 -10.69 7.59
C ALA A 170 1.72 -11.74 8.47
N ARG A 171 3.04 -11.86 8.30
CA ARG A 171 3.87 -12.66 9.20
C ARG A 171 4.14 -11.86 10.47
N GLU A 172 4.27 -12.53 11.62
CA GLU A 172 4.51 -11.90 12.94
C GLU A 172 5.64 -10.85 12.95
N ALA A 173 6.63 -10.95 12.07
CA ALA A 173 7.72 -9.98 11.91
C ALA A 173 7.42 -8.83 10.92
N SER A 174 6.15 -8.49 10.73
CA SER A 174 5.72 -7.36 9.91
C SER A 174 6.38 -6.07 10.41
N ARG A 175 7.08 -5.34 9.53
CA ARG A 175 7.65 -4.01 9.87
C ARG A 175 6.57 -2.96 10.17
N ARG A 176 5.31 -3.24 9.85
CA ARG A 176 4.16 -2.35 9.97
C ARG A 176 3.14 -3.00 10.90
N VAL A 177 3.22 -2.69 12.20
CA VAL A 177 2.35 -3.27 13.25
C VAL A 177 0.87 -2.98 13.05
N TRP A 178 0.55 -1.94 12.27
CA TRP A 178 -0.80 -1.53 11.88
C TRP A 178 -1.38 -2.32 10.70
N MET A 179 -0.64 -3.29 10.11
CA MET A 179 -1.06 -4.07 8.94
C MET A 179 -1.35 -5.51 9.35
N ALA A 180 -2.61 -5.93 9.22
CA ALA A 180 -3.04 -7.31 9.49
C ALA A 180 -2.74 -8.23 8.29
N GLY A 181 -2.84 -7.71 7.07
CA GLY A 181 -2.64 -8.46 5.84
C GLY A 181 -3.15 -7.72 4.61
N VAL A 182 -3.33 -8.46 3.51
CA VAL A 182 -3.87 -7.95 2.25
C VAL A 182 -5.11 -8.76 1.88
N ILE A 183 -6.22 -8.09 1.59
CA ILE A 183 -7.43 -8.73 1.08
C ILE A 183 -7.17 -9.12 -0.38
N ILE A 184 -7.35 -10.40 -0.70
CA ILE A 184 -6.88 -10.97 -1.98
C ILE A 184 -7.71 -10.46 -3.17
N GLU A 185 -9.03 -10.41 -3.03
CA GLU A 185 -9.92 -10.05 -4.13
C GLU A 185 -9.81 -8.56 -4.51
N GLN A 186 -9.80 -7.68 -3.51
CA GLN A 186 -9.72 -6.22 -3.72
C GLN A 186 -8.26 -5.72 -3.79
N LEU A 187 -7.27 -6.53 -3.42
CA LEU A 187 -5.85 -6.18 -3.34
C LEU A 187 -5.56 -4.97 -2.43
N VAL A 188 -6.37 -4.80 -1.38
CA VAL A 188 -6.24 -3.69 -0.43
C VAL A 188 -5.64 -4.13 0.89
N VAL A 189 -4.97 -3.21 1.57
CA VAL A 189 -4.39 -3.47 2.89
C VAL A 189 -5.48 -3.52 3.96
N LEU A 190 -5.48 -4.57 4.78
CA LEU A 190 -6.32 -4.71 5.95
C LEU A 190 -5.58 -4.18 7.19
N LEU A 191 -6.20 -3.23 7.90
CA LEU A 191 -5.64 -2.65 9.11
C LEU A 191 -5.72 -3.59 10.32
N GLU A 192 -4.65 -3.57 11.10
CA GLU A 192 -4.56 -4.15 12.44
C GLU A 192 -4.76 -3.04 13.48
N VAL A 193 -5.97 -2.90 14.00
CA VAL A 193 -6.33 -1.81 14.91
C VAL A 193 -5.63 -1.95 16.27
N ASP A 194 -5.56 -3.16 16.83
CA ASP A 194 -4.92 -3.37 18.13
C ASP A 194 -3.42 -3.06 18.08
N GLY A 195 -2.76 -3.46 16.98
CA GLY A 195 -1.35 -3.14 16.73
C GLY A 195 -1.12 -1.63 16.52
N LEU A 196 -2.07 -0.95 15.86
CA LEU A 196 -2.05 0.51 15.71
C LEU A 196 -2.21 1.22 17.07
N VAL A 197 -3.16 0.80 17.91
CA VAL A 197 -3.37 1.34 19.27
C VAL A 197 -2.12 1.12 20.12
N GLY A 198 -1.54 -0.07 20.08
CA GLY A 198 -0.31 -0.40 20.81
C GLY A 198 0.88 0.47 20.40
N MET A 199 0.98 0.83 19.12
CA MET A 199 2.01 1.74 18.62
C MET A 199 1.88 3.17 19.13
N ILE A 200 0.65 3.64 19.39
CA ILE A 200 0.39 5.02 19.83
C ILE A 200 0.61 5.17 21.34
N ASN A 201 0.31 4.11 22.10
CA ASN A 201 0.41 4.11 23.56
C ASN A 201 1.78 3.64 24.08
N GLY A 202 2.65 3.09 23.21
CA GLY A 202 3.98 2.58 23.55
C GLY A 202 5.08 3.61 23.37
#